data_AF-A0A7Y8BPJ4-F1
#
_entry.id   AF-A0A7Y8BPJ4-F1
#
_cell.length_a   1.000
_cell.length_b   1.000
_cell.length_c   1.000
_cell.angle_alpha   90.00
_cell.angle_beta   90.00
_cell.angle_gamma   90.00
#
_symmetry.space_group_name_H-M   'P 1'
#
loop_
_entity.id
_entity.type
_entity.pdbx_description
1 polymer ?
#
loop_
_entity_poly.entity_id
_entity_poly.type
_entity_poly.pdbx_seq_one_letter_code
_entity_poly.pdbx_strand_id
1 'polypeptide(L)' 'MAKQHFYCFSFFENLHGQTQHASVYCGYDEPAVCLSAIAQAKDMANVTQNATLLACSYLGVSTDAKLTHPTG' A
#
# COMPACT_ATOMS: atom_id res chain seq x y z
N MET A 1 21.76 -3.30 3.13
CA MET A 1 20.31 -3.58 3.07
C MET A 1 19.58 -2.27 3.20
N ALA A 2 18.71 -1.93 2.24
CA ALA A 2 17.85 -0.76 2.35
C ALA A 2 16.83 -0.99 3.49
N LYS A 3 16.49 0.06 4.24
CA LYS A 3 15.49 -0.06 5.29
C LYS A 3 14.10 0.07 4.66
N GLN A 4 13.19 -0.83 4.99
CA GLN A 4 11.83 -0.75 4.47
C GLN A 4 11.02 0.32 5.20
N HIS A 5 10.36 1.18 4.43
CA HIS A 5 9.40 2.21 4.84
C HIS A 5 7.99 1.67 4.68
N PHE A 6 7.24 1.58 5.78
CA PHE A 6 5.91 1.00 5.81
C PHE A 6 4.82 2.06 5.69
N TYR A 7 3.79 1.74 4.92
CA TYR A 7 2.63 2.59 4.67
C TYR A 7 1.34 1.79 4.80
N CYS A 8 0.28 2.44 5.25
CA CYS A 8 -1.08 1.95 5.12
C CYS A 8 -1.81 2.78 4.06
N PHE A 9 -2.33 2.11 3.04
CA PHE A 9 -3.19 2.71 2.02
C PHE A 9 -4.63 2.34 2.31
N SER A 10 -5.54 3.30 2.25
CA SER A 10 -6.98 3.07 2.37
C SER A 10 -7.68 3.53 1.10
N PHE A 11 -8.47 2.63 0.53
CA PHE A 11 -9.19 2.81 -0.72
C PHE A 11 -10.69 2.76 -0.51
N PHE A 12 -11.38 3.43 -1.42
CA PHE A 12 -12.82 3.38 -1.57
C PHE A 12 -13.15 3.18 -3.04
N GLU A 13 -14.08 2.27 -3.31
CA GLU A 13 -14.69 2.17 -4.63
C GLU A 13 -16.16 1.80 -4.54
N ASN A 14 -16.89 2.15 -5.60
CA ASN A 14 -18.26 1.72 -5.81
C ASN A 14 -18.29 0.87 -7.08
N LEU A 15 -18.48 -0.43 -6.92
CA LEU A 15 -18.52 -1.39 -8.02
C LEU A 15 -19.93 -1.98 -8.10
N HIS A 16 -20.62 -1.76 -9.22
CA HIS A 16 -21.99 -2.25 -9.46
C HIS A 16 -23.00 -1.85 -8.36
N GLY A 17 -22.86 -0.65 -7.79
CA GLY A 17 -23.72 -0.17 -6.71
C GLY A 17 -23.37 -0.71 -5.32
N GLN A 18 -22.30 -1.50 -5.20
CA GLN A 18 -21.76 -1.96 -3.93
C GLN A 18 -20.56 -1.10 -3.53
N THR A 19 -20.63 -0.54 -2.33
CA THR A 19 -19.52 0.20 -1.73
C THR A 19 -18.52 -0.76 -1.13
N GLN A 20 -17.25 -0.59 -1.49
CA GLN A 20 -16.12 -1.33 -0.93
C GLN A 20 -15.12 -0.37 -0.30
N HIS A 21 -14.68 -0.71 0.90
CA HIS A 21 -13.53 -0.09 1.56
C HIS A 21 -12.46 -1.17 1.74
N ALA A 22 -11.23 -0.86 1.37
CA ALA A 22 -10.12 -1.79 1.51
C ALA A 22 -8.88 -1.04 2.03
N SER A 23 -8.11 -1.69 2.88
CA SER A 23 -6.82 -1.16 3.33
C SER A 23 -5.73 -2.20 3.17
N VAL A 24 -4.53 -1.75 2.81
CA VAL A 24 -3.36 -2.61 2.65
C VAL A 24 -2.13 -1.98 3.28
N TYR A 25 -1.26 -2.84 3.80
CA TYR A 25 0.01 -2.48 4.41
C TYR A 25 1.14 -2.89 3.48
N CYS A 26 1.95 -1.92 3.04
CA CYS A 26 3.04 -2.14 2.10
C CYS A 26 4.35 -1.60 2.67
N GLY A 27 5.45 -2.31 2.39
CA GLY A 27 6.81 -1.85 2.65
C GLY A 27 7.51 -1.49 1.34
N TYR A 28 8.16 -0.34 1.28
CA TYR A 28 8.96 0.11 0.14
C TYR A 28 10.37 0.50 0.58
N ASP A 29 11.35 0.32 -0.29
CA ASP A 29 12.74 0.73 0.01
C ASP A 29 12.91 2.26 -0.05
N GLU A 30 12.09 2.93 -0.88
CA GLU A 30 12.07 4.39 -1.01
C GLU A 30 10.99 5.00 -0.12
N PRO A 31 11.29 6.09 0.61
CA PRO A 31 10.31 6.78 1.48
C PRO A 31 9.28 7.63 0.69
N ALA A 32 9.42 7.70 -0.63
CA ALA A 32 8.51 8.44 -1.48
C ALA A 32 7.49 7.48 -2.13
N VAL A 33 6.21 7.72 -1.86
CA VAL A 33 5.12 7.00 -2.52
C VAL A 33 4.86 7.63 -3.89
N CYS A 34 5.09 6.86 -4.95
CA CYS A 34 4.81 7.24 -6.33
C CYS A 34 3.54 6.58 -6.86
N LEU A 35 3.11 6.98 -8.06
CA LEU A 35 1.89 6.44 -8.68
C LEU A 35 1.96 4.92 -8.90
N SER A 36 3.13 4.36 -9.20
CA SER A 36 3.29 2.90 -9.34
C SER A 36 3.11 2.17 -8.02
N ALA A 37 3.57 2.74 -6.89
CA ALA A 37 3.33 2.17 -5.56
C ALA A 37 1.83 2.19 -5.21
N ILE A 38 1.10 3.25 -5.58
CA ILE A 38 -0.36 3.32 -5.38
C ILE A 38 -1.07 2.27 -6.25
N ALA A 39 -0.66 2.11 -7.51
CA ALA A 39 -1.24 1.09 -8.40
C ALA A 39 -1.03 -0.32 -7.86
N GLN A 40 0.17 -0.63 -7.37
CA GLN A 40 0.47 -1.91 -6.72
C GLN A 40 -0.35 -2.12 -5.45
N ALA A 41 -0.50 -1.09 -4.61
CA ALA A 41 -1.32 -1.16 -3.41
C ALA A 41 -2.80 -1.40 -3.74
N LYS A 42 -3.34 -0.86 -4.84
CA LYS A 42 -4.70 -1.17 -5.31
C LYS A 42 -4.85 -2.65 -5.68
N ASP A 43 -3.88 -3.20 -6.41
CA ASP A 43 -3.88 -4.63 -6.76
C ASP A 43 -3.83 -5.51 -5.51
N MET A 44 -2.97 -5.17 -4.55
CA MET A 44 -2.87 -5.91 -3.27
C MET A 44 -4.12 -5.78 -2.40
N ALA A 45 -4.79 -4.62 -2.43
CA ALA A 45 -6.06 -4.39 -1.73
C ALA A 45 -7.26 -5.02 -2.45
N ASN A 46 -7.05 -5.64 -3.62
CA ASN A 46 -8.07 -6.23 -4.48
C ASN A 46 -9.21 -5.23 -4.79
N VAL A 47 -8.81 -4.00 -5.16
CA VAL A 47 -9.71 -2.96 -5.66
C VAL A 47 -9.32 -2.61 -7.10
N THR A 48 -10.24 -2.01 -7.85
CA THR A 48 -9.95 -1.60 -9.22
C THR A 48 -8.94 -0.46 -9.27
N GLN A 49 -8.28 -0.29 -10.42
CA GLN A 49 -7.38 0.84 -10.65
C GLN A 49 -8.11 2.20 -10.62
N ASN A 50 -9.43 2.22 -10.73
CA ASN A 50 -10.26 3.43 -10.59
C ASN A 50 -10.68 3.75 -9.14
N ALA A 51 -10.31 2.90 -8.17
CA ALA A 51 -10.60 3.15 -6.77
C ALA A 51 -9.99 4.47 -6.29
N THR A 52 -10.73 5.19 -5.46
CA THR A 52 -10.28 6.44 -4.83
C THR A 52 -9.34 6.10 -3.68
N LEU A 53 -8.14 6.66 -3.69
CA LEU A 53 -7.25 6.65 -2.54
C LEU A 53 -7.76 7.67 -1.51
N LEU A 54 -8.22 7.20 -0.36
CA LEU A 54 -8.70 8.06 0.72
C LEU A 54 -7.57 8.53 1.64
N ALA A 55 -6.62 7.64 1.94
CA ALA A 55 -5.50 7.94 2.82
C ALA A 55 -4.27 7.12 2.45
N CYS A 56 -3.10 7.73 2.64
CA CYS A 56 -1.79 7.09 2.58
C CYS A 56 -1.02 7.52 3.83
N SER A 57 -0.96 6.65 4.83
CA SER A 57 -0.36 6.93 6.13
C SER A 57 1.01 6.29 6.23
N TYR A 58 2.05 7.08 6.49
CA TYR A 58 3.38 6.57 6.80
C TYR A 58 3.42 6.00 8.21
N LEU A 59 3.79 4.73 8.36
CA LEU A 59 3.80 4.01 9.63
C LEU A 59 5.18 4.00 10.29
N GLY A 60 6.23 4.26 9.52
CA GLY A 60 7.60 4.29 9.99
C GLY A 60 8.53 3.41 9.15
N VAL A 61 9.76 3.30 9.63
CA VAL A 61 10.82 2.53 8.99
C VAL A 61 11.15 1.32 9.85
N SER A 62 11.40 0.16 9.23
CA SER A 62 11.89 -1.00 9.96
C SER A 62 13.19 -0.67 10.69
N THR A 63 13.25 -0.99 11.97
CA THR A 63 14.48 -0.93 12.77
C THR A 63 15.23 -2.26 12.78
N ASP A 64 14.58 -3.34 12.35
CA ASP A 64 15.18 -4.66 12.24
C ASP A 64 15.71 -4.89 10.81
N ALA A 65 17.03 -5.09 10.69
CA ALA A 65 17.70 -5.38 9.44
C ALA A 65 17.32 -6.75 8.83
N LYS A 66 16.59 -7.60 9.56
CA LYS A 66 16.21 -8.96 9.13
C LYS A 66 14.76 -9.08 8.66
N LEU A 67 13.91 -8.09 8.93
CA LEU A 67 12.54 -7.99 8.40
C LEU A 67 12.56 -7.34 7.00
N THR A 68 13.32 -7.94 6.09
CA THR A 68 13.14 -7.76 4.65
C THR A 68 12.33 -8.96 4.19
N HIS A 69 11.10 -8.75 3.73
CA HIS A 69 10.26 -9.83 3.21
C HIS A 69 11.08 -10.73 2.25
N PRO A 70 11.09 -12.06 2.43
CA PRO A 70 11.53 -12.94 1.37
C PRO A 70 10.48 -12.83 0.27
N THR A 71 10.88 -12.36 -0.91
CA THR A 71 10.11 -12.56 -2.14
C THR A 71 10.03 -14.06 -2.37
N GLY A 72 8.91 -14.67 -2.00
CA GLY A 72 8.51 -16.02 -2.37
C GLY A 72 7.48 -15.96 -3.48
#